data_AF-A0A961U1A8-F1
#
_entry.id   AF-A0A961U1A8-F1
#
_cell.length_a   1.000
_cell.length_b   1.000
_cell.length_c   1.000
_cell.angle_alpha   90.00
_cell.angle_beta   90.00
_cell.angle_gamma   90.00
#
_symmetry.space_group_name_H-M   'P 1'
#
loop_
_entity.id
_entity.type
_entity.pdbx_description
1 polymer ?
#
loop_
_entity_poly.entity_id
_entity_poly.type
_entity_poly.pdbx_seq_one_letter_code
_entity_poly.pdbx_strand_id
1 'polypeptide(L)'
;MKVLVYNWVQFDVAGEGGGVSTYLRQTRPVLAEIPGWKVTFLSSGGVYDGFNRTCRYRPTSNRLKHRGVLSFEIVNSPIKAPAHDSVSIIGECLDNRASADTFLRMMEETGPYDAVILHNVEGISTLTLELIKQRTQAALVLFLHNYHLVCPQIELLRDFRDHCHDNHGGRDCVGCFGHLIDTRRAKMARAVINVMDRTRISGTGLEGVVRSTVGHGFGWASDMAGAVRDVLRNRKTSGGPKLPRWQRSMENLDDSILELADRSRDFRRWREENVARVNACADAVITVSNRQRAQLIARGLDSALMKTIHLGFDFHVDQAVR
;
A
#
# COMPACT_ATOMS: atom_id res chain seq x y z
N MET A 1 26.60 -6.24 -9.43
CA MET A 1 25.71 -5.74 -8.37
C MET A 1 24.39 -6.51 -8.38
N LYS A 2 23.89 -6.95 -7.23
CA LYS A 2 22.61 -7.66 -7.08
C LYS A 2 21.62 -6.74 -6.36
N VAL A 3 20.51 -6.43 -7.02
CA VAL A 3 19.55 -5.42 -6.57
C VAL A 3 18.18 -6.05 -6.38
N LEU A 4 17.60 -5.85 -5.21
CA LEU A 4 16.19 -6.15 -4.93
C LEU A 4 15.35 -4.90 -5.18
N VAL A 5 14.26 -5.06 -5.92
CA VAL A 5 13.31 -4.00 -6.24
C VAL A 5 11.95 -4.40 -5.69
N TYR A 6 11.32 -3.49 -4.96
CA TYR A 6 10.03 -3.76 -4.32
C TYR A 6 8.95 -2.75 -4.73
N ASN A 7 7.74 -3.27 -4.94
CA ASN A 7 6.49 -2.52 -5.11
C ASN A 7 5.33 -3.40 -4.65
N TRP A 8 4.24 -2.84 -4.15
CA TRP A 8 3.11 -3.67 -3.68
C TRP A 8 2.49 -4.58 -4.76
N VAL A 9 2.64 -4.26 -6.05
CA VAL A 9 2.23 -5.11 -7.18
C VAL A 9 3.40 -5.47 -8.10
N GLN A 10 3.32 -6.64 -8.73
CA GLN A 10 4.22 -7.04 -9.81
C GLN A 10 4.19 -6.02 -10.95
N PHE A 11 5.36 -5.70 -11.51
CA PHE A 11 5.49 -4.64 -12.52
C PHE A 11 4.75 -4.95 -13.83
N ASP A 12 4.60 -6.23 -14.18
CA ASP A 12 4.02 -6.70 -15.43
C ASP A 12 2.53 -7.08 -15.35
N VAL A 13 1.88 -6.82 -14.20
CA VAL A 13 0.43 -6.91 -14.06
C VAL A 13 -0.22 -5.66 -14.66
N ALA A 14 -1.07 -5.87 -15.67
CA ALA A 14 -1.79 -4.79 -16.32
C ALA A 14 -2.93 -4.26 -15.43
N GLY A 15 -3.19 -2.94 -15.49
CA GLY A 15 -4.29 -2.32 -14.76
C GLY A 15 -4.10 -2.10 -13.25
N GLU A 16 -3.04 -2.66 -12.65
CA GLU A 16 -2.75 -2.47 -11.21
C GLU A 16 -1.48 -1.63 -10.95
N GLY A 17 -1.43 -0.96 -9.79
CA GLY A 17 -0.27 -0.18 -9.31
C GLY A 17 -0.06 1.21 -9.93
N GLY A 18 -0.96 1.66 -10.82
CA GLY A 18 -1.01 3.03 -11.31
C GLY A 18 0.29 3.49 -11.99
N GLY A 19 0.66 4.76 -11.79
CA GLY A 19 1.83 5.38 -12.42
C GLY A 19 3.16 4.70 -12.07
N VAL A 20 3.28 4.12 -10.86
CA VAL A 20 4.49 3.42 -10.41
C VAL A 20 4.73 2.17 -11.25
N SER A 21 3.69 1.39 -11.52
CA SER A 21 3.81 0.20 -12.39
C SER A 21 4.22 0.57 -13.80
N THR A 22 3.71 1.69 -14.35
CA THR A 22 4.12 2.18 -15.67
C THR A 22 5.61 2.54 -15.68
N TYR A 23 6.07 3.29 -14.68
CA TYR A 23 7.49 3.61 -14.52
C TYR A 23 8.36 2.34 -14.39
N LEU A 24 7.92 1.36 -13.60
CA LEU A 24 8.66 0.11 -13.41
C LEU A 24 8.74 -0.69 -14.72
N ARG A 25 7.67 -0.78 -15.51
CA ARG A 25 7.68 -1.45 -16.82
C ARG A 25 8.69 -0.85 -17.78
N GLN A 26 8.88 0.46 -17.75
CA GLN A 26 9.83 1.15 -18.62
C GLN A 26 11.28 1.03 -18.10
N THR A 27 11.49 1.06 -16.79
CA THR A 27 12.85 1.06 -16.21
C THR A 27 13.44 -0.32 -15.96
N ARG A 28 12.62 -1.35 -15.71
CA ARG A 28 13.14 -2.71 -15.45
C ARG A 28 13.91 -3.32 -16.62
N PRO A 29 13.45 -3.22 -17.89
CA PRO A 29 14.20 -3.74 -19.04
C PRO A 29 15.61 -3.15 -19.13
N VAL A 30 15.73 -1.83 -18.96
CA VAL A 30 17.01 -1.11 -19.01
C VAL A 30 17.94 -1.55 -17.88
N LEU A 31 17.43 -1.70 -16.66
CA LEU A 31 18.26 -2.15 -15.53
C LEU A 31 18.73 -3.60 -15.66
N ALA A 32 17.92 -4.46 -16.30
CA ALA A 32 18.31 -5.84 -16.59
C ALA A 32 19.41 -5.94 -17.66
N GLU A 33 19.58 -4.91 -18.49
CA GLU A 33 20.60 -4.85 -19.54
C GLU A 33 21.94 -4.30 -19.05
N ILE A 34 22.00 -3.71 -17.85
CA ILE A 34 23.25 -3.17 -17.30
C ILE A 34 24.23 -4.32 -17.03
N PRO A 35 25.42 -4.34 -17.65
CA PRO A 35 26.39 -5.41 -17.45
C PRO A 35 26.75 -5.62 -15.98
N GLY A 36 26.71 -6.88 -15.53
CA GLY A 36 27.02 -7.26 -14.15
C GLY A 36 25.91 -6.97 -13.14
N TRP A 37 24.76 -6.43 -13.54
CA TRP A 37 23.60 -6.29 -12.66
C TRP A 37 22.74 -7.54 -12.64
N LYS A 38 22.27 -7.93 -11.46
CA LYS A 38 21.28 -9.01 -11.25
C LYS A 38 20.08 -8.42 -10.53
N VAL A 39 18.92 -8.43 -11.19
CA VAL A 39 17.71 -7.79 -10.68
C VAL A 39 16.73 -8.86 -10.17
N THR A 40 16.32 -8.71 -8.92
CA THR A 40 15.19 -9.45 -8.33
C THR A 40 14.04 -8.48 -8.06
N PHE A 41 12.81 -8.89 -8.34
CA PHE A 41 11.60 -8.14 -8.02
C PHE A 41 10.81 -8.82 -6.91
N LEU A 42 10.28 -8.05 -5.97
CA LEU A 42 9.38 -8.52 -4.93
C LEU A 42 8.10 -7.68 -4.89
N SER A 43 6.95 -8.34 -4.71
CA SER A 43 5.70 -7.65 -4.36
C SER A 43 5.02 -8.22 -3.13
N SER A 44 4.12 -7.44 -2.51
CA SER A 44 3.39 -7.87 -1.32
C SER A 44 2.08 -7.10 -1.14
N GLY A 45 1.10 -7.71 -0.47
CA GLY A 45 -0.17 -7.09 -0.11
C GLY A 45 -1.27 -7.23 -1.19
N GLY A 46 -0.97 -7.80 -2.35
CA GLY A 46 -1.95 -8.07 -3.41
C GLY A 46 -2.50 -9.51 -3.45
N VAL A 47 -1.83 -10.48 -2.82
CA VAL A 47 -2.13 -11.91 -3.00
C VAL A 47 -2.45 -12.59 -1.68
N TYR A 48 -3.56 -13.32 -1.66
CA TYR A 48 -4.12 -14.01 -0.51
C TYR A 48 -4.60 -15.41 -0.91
N ASP A 49 -4.37 -16.35 0.00
CA ASP A 49 -4.73 -17.76 -0.09
C ASP A 49 -5.66 -18.09 1.07
N GLY A 50 -6.90 -18.48 0.75
CA GLY A 50 -7.94 -18.78 1.73
C GLY A 50 -7.74 -20.11 2.46
N PHE A 51 -6.98 -21.04 1.88
CA PHE A 51 -6.77 -22.39 2.44
C PHE A 51 -5.55 -22.45 3.34
N ASN A 52 -4.44 -21.86 2.88
CA ASN A 52 -3.24 -21.72 3.68
C ASN A 52 -3.03 -20.25 4.02
N ARG A 53 -3.34 -19.88 5.27
CA ARG A 53 -3.28 -18.50 5.79
C ARG A 53 -1.89 -18.03 6.22
N THR A 54 -0.86 -18.85 6.09
CA THR A 54 0.51 -18.47 6.45
C THR A 54 1.03 -17.34 5.56
N CYS A 55 1.68 -16.36 6.18
CA CYS A 55 2.46 -15.34 5.47
C CYS A 55 3.75 -16.00 4.97
N ARG A 56 3.90 -16.05 3.65
CA ARG A 56 5.02 -16.75 2.99
C ARG A 56 5.37 -16.05 1.70
N TYR A 57 6.57 -16.27 1.19
CA TYR A 57 6.93 -15.83 -0.14
C TYR A 57 6.87 -17.02 -1.12
N ARG A 58 6.70 -16.74 -2.41
CA ARG A 58 6.86 -17.73 -3.48
C ARG A 58 7.48 -17.11 -4.73
N PRO A 59 8.18 -17.87 -5.57
CA PRO A 59 8.59 -17.40 -6.88
C PRO A 59 7.38 -17.15 -7.79
N THR A 60 7.51 -16.16 -8.67
CA THR A 60 6.54 -15.86 -9.72
C THR A 60 7.19 -15.95 -11.10
N SER A 61 6.38 -15.99 -12.15
CA SER A 61 6.85 -15.78 -13.51
C SER A 61 6.65 -14.31 -13.87
N ASN A 62 7.61 -13.72 -14.59
CA ASN A 62 7.51 -12.35 -15.06
C ASN A 62 7.94 -12.23 -16.53
N ARG A 63 7.52 -11.15 -17.21
CA ARG A 63 7.81 -10.88 -18.63
C ARG A 63 9.29 -10.75 -18.95
N LEU A 64 10.14 -10.44 -17.98
CA LEU A 64 11.59 -10.26 -18.14
C LEU A 64 12.40 -11.48 -17.66
N LYS A 65 11.76 -12.62 -17.39
CA LYS A 65 12.45 -13.86 -16.99
C LYS A 65 13.51 -14.29 -18.01
N HIS A 66 13.24 -14.09 -19.31
CA HIS A 66 14.19 -14.37 -20.40
C HIS A 66 15.46 -13.50 -20.33
N ARG A 67 15.43 -12.39 -19.58
CA ARG A 67 16.57 -11.51 -19.30
C ARG A 67 17.20 -11.77 -17.92
N GLY A 68 16.87 -12.90 -17.28
CA GLY A 68 17.41 -13.26 -15.97
C GLY A 68 16.82 -12.49 -14.78
N VAL A 69 15.72 -11.76 -14.96
CA VAL A 69 15.04 -11.08 -13.86
C VAL A 69 14.25 -12.11 -13.04
N LEU A 70 14.62 -12.28 -11.78
CA LEU A 70 13.88 -13.11 -10.83
C LEU A 70 12.72 -12.32 -10.24
N SER A 71 11.62 -12.98 -9.91
CA SER A 71 10.49 -12.34 -9.24
C SER A 71 9.86 -13.23 -8.19
N PHE A 72 9.44 -12.60 -7.10
CA PHE A 72 8.79 -13.24 -5.96
C PHE A 72 7.61 -12.39 -5.51
N GLU A 73 6.69 -13.00 -4.78
CA GLU A 73 5.61 -12.29 -4.10
C GLU A 73 5.39 -12.85 -2.70
N ILE A 74 5.01 -11.98 -1.76
CA ILE A 74 4.54 -12.36 -0.43
C ILE A 74 3.02 -12.59 -0.51
N VAL A 75 2.63 -13.82 -0.17
CA VAL A 75 1.25 -14.29 -0.07
C VAL A 75 0.79 -14.17 1.37
N ASN A 76 -0.43 -13.69 1.57
CA ASN A 76 -1.06 -13.44 2.88
C ASN A 76 -0.30 -12.46 3.77
N SER A 77 0.27 -11.40 3.20
CA SER A 77 0.77 -10.31 4.04
C SER A 77 -0.33 -9.79 4.96
N PRO A 78 -0.09 -9.68 6.28
CA PRO A 78 -1.01 -9.01 7.18
C PRO A 78 -1.23 -7.55 6.81
N ILE A 79 -0.31 -6.93 6.08
CA ILE A 79 -0.49 -5.58 5.57
C ILE A 79 -1.09 -5.68 4.17
N LYS A 80 -2.33 -5.20 4.03
CA LYS A 80 -3.02 -5.18 2.73
C LYS A 80 -2.52 -3.99 1.91
N ALA A 81 -2.35 -4.19 0.61
CA ALA A 81 -2.10 -3.12 -0.34
C ALA A 81 -3.26 -3.04 -1.34
N PRO A 82 -3.64 -1.83 -1.81
CA PRO A 82 -2.93 -0.56 -1.61
C PRO A 82 -3.20 0.06 -0.23
N ALA A 83 -2.51 1.15 0.10
CA ALA A 83 -2.54 1.83 1.40
C ALA A 83 -3.94 2.08 1.95
N HIS A 84 -4.92 2.39 1.08
CA HIS A 84 -6.30 2.63 1.49
C HIS A 84 -6.97 1.40 2.15
N ASP A 85 -6.52 0.20 1.79
CA ASP A 85 -7.05 -1.05 2.36
C ASP A 85 -6.42 -1.41 3.72
N SER A 86 -5.38 -0.71 4.17
CA SER A 86 -4.69 -0.98 5.45
C SER A 86 -4.87 0.11 6.51
N VAL A 87 -5.64 1.14 6.22
CA VAL A 87 -5.87 2.27 7.13
C VAL A 87 -6.44 1.83 8.48
N SER A 88 -7.34 0.83 8.48
CA SER A 88 -7.93 0.30 9.71
C SER A 88 -6.96 -0.50 10.58
N ILE A 89 -5.78 -0.85 10.06
CA ILE A 89 -4.74 -1.60 10.74
C ILE A 89 -3.42 -0.81 10.76
N ILE A 90 -3.49 0.52 10.88
CA ILE A 90 -2.31 1.39 10.75
C ILE A 90 -1.21 1.07 11.77
N GLY A 91 -1.57 0.64 12.99
CA GLY A 91 -0.62 0.15 13.99
C GLY A 91 0.11 -1.13 13.55
N GLU A 92 -0.59 -2.08 12.91
CA GLU A 92 0.06 -3.28 12.35
C GLU A 92 1.03 -2.93 11.21
N CYS A 93 0.74 -1.88 10.44
CA CYS A 93 1.64 -1.40 9.38
C CYS A 93 3.01 -0.97 9.92
N LEU A 94 3.12 -0.65 11.22
CA LEU A 94 4.42 -0.36 11.85
C LEU A 94 5.17 -1.63 12.19
N ASP A 95 4.57 -2.55 12.93
CA ASP A 95 5.35 -3.54 13.70
C ASP A 95 5.04 -5.01 13.35
N ASN A 96 4.33 -5.26 12.25
CA ASN A 96 3.97 -6.62 11.89
C ASN A 96 5.18 -7.47 11.43
N ARG A 97 5.70 -8.28 12.36
CA ARG A 97 6.80 -9.22 12.15
C ARG A 97 6.54 -10.26 11.07
N ALA A 98 5.33 -10.78 10.91
CA ALA A 98 5.08 -11.82 9.92
C ALA A 98 5.36 -11.36 8.48
N SER A 99 5.04 -10.11 8.15
CA SER A 99 5.42 -9.51 6.86
C SER A 99 6.92 -9.23 6.77
N ALA A 100 7.51 -8.62 7.80
CA ALA A 100 8.91 -8.22 7.81
C ALA A 100 9.87 -9.43 7.79
N ASP A 101 9.62 -10.44 8.62
CA ASP A 101 10.41 -11.68 8.67
C ASP A 101 10.29 -12.48 7.37
N THR A 102 9.13 -12.47 6.72
CA THR A 102 8.96 -13.13 5.41
C THR A 102 9.74 -12.40 4.31
N PHE A 103 9.77 -11.06 4.34
CA PHE A 103 10.59 -10.26 3.45
C PHE A 103 12.08 -10.57 3.64
N LEU A 104 12.55 -10.54 4.89
CA LEU A 104 13.95 -10.81 5.22
C LEU A 104 14.36 -12.24 4.89
N ARG A 105 13.51 -13.23 5.20
CA ARG A 105 13.77 -14.63 4.83
C ARG A 105 13.97 -14.78 3.31
N MET A 106 13.12 -14.13 2.51
CA MET A 106 13.30 -14.14 1.05
C MET A 106 14.63 -13.47 0.67
N MET A 107 14.97 -12.33 1.27
CA MET A 107 16.24 -11.65 1.02
C MET A 107 17.46 -12.53 1.34
N GLU A 108 17.44 -13.23 2.46
CA GLU A 108 18.54 -14.08 2.92
C GLU A 108 18.70 -15.31 2.02
N GLU A 109 17.59 -15.97 1.67
CA GLU A 109 17.60 -17.18 0.84
C GLU A 109 17.93 -16.89 -0.63
N THR A 110 17.62 -15.68 -1.11
CA THR A 110 17.84 -15.30 -2.52
C THR A 110 18.96 -14.29 -2.70
N GLY A 111 19.62 -13.84 -1.64
CA GLY A 111 20.66 -12.82 -1.61
C GLY A 111 22.09 -13.38 -1.77
N PRO A 112 23.10 -12.75 -1.14
CA PRO A 112 23.05 -11.42 -0.54
C PRO A 112 22.73 -10.35 -1.59
N TYR A 113 22.10 -9.25 -1.18
CA TYR A 113 21.81 -8.10 -2.04
C TYR A 113 22.76 -6.95 -1.71
N ASP A 114 23.22 -6.25 -2.73
CA ASP A 114 24.02 -5.03 -2.57
C ASP A 114 23.13 -3.82 -2.28
N ALA A 115 21.91 -3.80 -2.85
CA ALA A 115 20.94 -2.74 -2.64
C ALA A 115 19.48 -3.25 -2.66
N VAL A 116 18.63 -2.61 -1.87
CA VAL A 116 17.17 -2.78 -1.86
C VAL A 116 16.51 -1.45 -2.21
N ILE A 117 15.70 -1.43 -3.26
CA ILE A 117 14.99 -0.24 -3.73
C ILE A 117 13.49 -0.43 -3.49
N LEU A 118 12.93 0.28 -2.52
CA LEU A 118 11.50 0.25 -2.20
C LEU A 118 10.78 1.40 -2.91
N HIS A 119 9.88 1.08 -3.84
CA HIS A 119 9.03 2.09 -4.53
C HIS A 119 7.85 2.58 -3.69
N ASN A 120 7.52 1.82 -2.65
CA ASN A 120 6.61 2.16 -1.55
C ASN A 120 6.85 1.13 -0.44
N VAL A 121 6.14 1.29 0.67
CA VAL A 121 6.11 0.32 1.77
C VAL A 121 4.73 -0.35 1.91
N GLU A 122 3.82 -0.08 0.96
CA GLU A 122 2.48 -0.66 0.96
C GLU A 122 2.60 -2.19 0.86
N GLY A 123 1.82 -2.93 1.65
CA GLY A 123 1.84 -4.39 1.65
C GLY A 123 2.91 -5.03 2.54
N ILE A 124 3.76 -4.24 3.20
CA ILE A 124 4.72 -4.69 4.21
C ILE A 124 4.69 -3.77 5.43
N SER A 125 5.20 -4.26 6.56
CA SER A 125 5.42 -3.45 7.74
C SER A 125 6.70 -2.61 7.61
N THR A 126 6.72 -1.39 8.16
CA THR A 126 7.92 -0.53 8.14
C THR A 126 9.02 -0.99 9.09
N LEU A 127 8.75 -1.94 10.00
CA LEU A 127 9.76 -2.73 10.69
C LEU A 127 10.75 -3.40 9.72
N THR A 128 10.31 -3.69 8.49
CA THR A 128 11.19 -4.24 7.44
C THR A 128 12.42 -3.36 7.20
N LEU A 129 12.31 -2.03 7.30
CA LEU A 129 13.42 -1.10 7.09
C LEU A 129 14.51 -1.32 8.14
N GLU A 130 14.10 -1.43 9.41
CA GLU A 130 15.01 -1.71 10.53
C GLU A 130 15.69 -3.07 10.37
N LEU A 131 14.91 -4.11 10.05
CA LEU A 131 15.44 -5.46 9.93
C LEU A 131 16.42 -5.59 8.75
N ILE A 132 16.19 -4.89 7.63
CA ILE A 132 17.16 -4.82 6.53
C ILE A 132 18.50 -4.28 7.04
N LYS A 133 18.50 -3.16 7.77
CA LYS A 133 19.74 -2.54 8.27
C LYS A 133 20.41 -3.33 9.39
N GLN A 134 19.63 -4.03 10.22
CA GLN A 134 20.17 -4.84 11.31
C GLN A 134 20.77 -6.17 10.82
N ARG A 135 20.18 -6.77 9.78
CA ARG A 135 20.52 -8.15 9.36
C ARG A 135 21.28 -8.24 8.05
N THR A 136 21.39 -7.16 7.30
CA THR A 136 22.02 -7.15 5.98
C THR A 136 22.96 -5.96 5.82
N GLN A 137 23.86 -6.05 4.85
CA GLN A 137 24.73 -4.93 4.43
C GLN A 137 24.18 -4.21 3.20
N ALA A 138 22.94 -4.50 2.79
CA ALA A 138 22.35 -3.91 1.60
C ALA A 138 22.09 -2.42 1.81
N ALA A 139 22.42 -1.59 0.81
CA ALA A 139 22.00 -0.19 0.80
C ALA A 139 20.47 -0.11 0.64
N LEU A 140 19.80 0.60 1.54
CA LEU A 140 18.35 0.77 1.53
C LEU A 140 17.98 2.11 0.88
N VAL A 141 17.38 2.02 -0.31
CA VAL A 141 16.93 3.17 -1.10
C VAL A 141 15.41 3.22 -1.12
N LEU A 142 14.83 4.35 -0.70
CA LEU A 142 13.39 4.60 -0.79
C LEU A 142 13.11 5.48 -2.00
N PHE A 143 12.48 4.94 -3.03
CA PHE A 143 12.06 5.70 -4.20
C PHE A 143 10.58 6.06 -4.06
N LEU A 144 10.29 7.22 -3.49
CA LEU A 144 8.94 7.59 -3.09
C LEU A 144 8.15 8.21 -4.25
N HIS A 145 7.02 7.59 -4.60
CA HIS A 145 6.09 8.08 -5.64
C HIS A 145 4.87 8.81 -5.08
N ASN A 146 4.61 8.65 -3.78
CA ASN A 146 3.50 9.24 -3.06
C ASN A 146 3.94 9.65 -1.65
N TYR A 147 2.99 9.96 -0.77
CA TYR A 147 3.27 10.39 0.60
C TYR A 147 3.00 9.28 1.64
N HIS A 148 3.00 7.99 1.25
CA HIS A 148 2.58 6.91 2.13
C HIS A 148 3.39 6.76 3.42
N LEU A 149 4.61 7.29 3.54
CA LEU A 149 5.35 7.21 4.81
C LEU A 149 4.89 8.25 5.84
N VAL A 150 4.18 9.30 5.40
CA VAL A 150 3.75 10.43 6.24
C VAL A 150 2.24 10.69 6.16
N CYS A 151 1.54 10.02 5.25
CA CYS A 151 0.12 10.13 5.02
C CYS A 151 -0.47 8.75 4.71
N PRO A 152 -1.35 8.19 5.55
CA PRO A 152 -1.95 6.88 5.29
C PRO A 152 -2.79 6.88 4.00
N GLN A 153 -3.31 8.04 3.60
CA GLN A 153 -4.06 8.25 2.36
C GLN A 153 -3.17 8.50 1.14
N ILE A 154 -1.85 8.53 1.26
CA ILE A 154 -0.90 8.71 0.15
C ILE A 154 -0.91 10.06 -0.61
N GLU A 155 -1.96 10.89 -0.55
CA GLU A 155 -2.06 12.12 -1.37
C GLU A 155 -1.83 13.45 -0.63
N LEU A 156 -1.83 13.46 0.71
CA LEU A 156 -1.87 14.71 1.51
C LEU A 156 -3.03 15.65 1.15
N LEU A 157 -4.20 15.07 0.84
CA LEU A 157 -5.43 15.81 0.55
C LEU A 157 -6.51 15.47 1.57
N ARG A 158 -6.85 16.43 2.43
CA ARG A 158 -7.94 16.31 3.39
C ARG A 158 -9.27 16.24 2.64
N ASP A 159 -10.05 15.19 2.90
CA ASP A 159 -11.32 14.90 2.20
C ASP A 159 -11.18 14.97 0.66
N PHE A 160 -10.01 14.58 0.13
CA PHE A 160 -9.68 14.65 -1.30
C PHE A 160 -9.82 16.05 -1.93
N ARG A 161 -9.81 17.12 -1.13
CA ARG A 161 -10.06 18.50 -1.57
C ARG A 161 -8.93 19.44 -1.18
N ASP A 162 -8.68 19.56 0.12
CA ASP A 162 -7.81 20.60 0.65
C ASP A 162 -6.40 20.05 0.89
N HIS A 163 -5.38 20.86 0.62
CA HIS A 163 -4.01 20.49 0.95
C HIS A 163 -3.85 20.30 2.46
N CYS A 164 -3.39 19.11 2.87
CA CYS A 164 -3.15 18.78 4.26
C CYS A 164 -1.82 19.37 4.71
N HIS A 165 -1.83 20.60 5.24
CA HIS A 165 -0.64 21.26 5.76
C HIS A 165 -0.24 20.76 7.16
N ASP A 166 -1.23 20.48 8.00
CA ASP A 166 -1.11 19.91 9.34
C ASP A 166 -2.16 18.80 9.51
N ASN A 167 -1.89 17.85 10.41
CA ASN A 167 -2.82 16.82 10.86
C ASN A 167 -3.31 16.99 12.31
N HIS A 168 -2.89 18.06 12.99
CA HIS A 168 -3.24 18.37 14.37
C HIS A 168 -3.02 17.20 15.33
N GLY A 169 -1.89 16.50 15.18
CA GLY A 169 -1.54 15.34 16.01
C GLY A 169 -2.34 14.08 15.67
N GLY A 170 -2.74 13.92 14.41
CA GLY A 170 -3.45 12.73 13.90
C GLY A 170 -4.97 12.83 13.91
N ARG A 171 -5.53 13.87 14.55
CA ARG A 171 -6.99 14.10 14.62
C ARG A 171 -7.62 14.24 13.23
N ASP A 172 -6.97 14.99 12.35
CA ASP A 172 -7.49 15.17 10.99
C ASP A 172 -7.45 13.87 10.18
N CYS A 173 -6.51 12.97 10.47
CA CYS A 173 -6.37 11.70 9.76
C CYS A 173 -7.60 10.81 9.95
N VAL A 174 -8.25 10.87 11.12
CA VAL A 174 -9.44 10.06 11.40
C VAL A 174 -10.62 10.49 10.52
N GLY A 175 -10.75 11.79 10.26
CA GLY A 175 -11.79 12.35 9.39
C GLY A 175 -11.47 12.35 7.90
N CYS A 176 -10.24 12.05 7.49
CA CYS A 176 -9.85 11.99 6.07
C CYS A 176 -10.52 10.84 5.32
N PHE A 177 -10.89 9.76 6.02
CA PHE A 177 -11.55 8.61 5.42
C PHE A 177 -13.05 8.65 5.74
N GLY A 178 -13.88 8.82 4.71
CA GLY A 178 -15.33 8.81 4.87
C GLY A 178 -15.91 7.45 5.33
N HIS A 179 -15.12 6.39 5.24
CA HIS A 179 -15.37 5.05 5.77
C HIS A 179 -14.03 4.32 5.87
N LEU A 180 -13.83 3.55 6.95
CA LEU A 180 -12.69 2.66 7.05
C LEU A 180 -13.00 1.34 6.35
N ILE A 181 -12.07 0.89 5.50
CA ILE A 181 -12.16 -0.43 4.89
C ILE A 181 -11.86 -1.48 5.96
N ASP A 182 -12.76 -2.46 6.12
CA ASP A 182 -12.49 -3.66 6.91
C ASP A 182 -11.42 -4.48 6.17
N THR A 183 -10.18 -4.39 6.68
CA THR A 183 -9.03 -5.06 6.07
C THR A 183 -9.25 -6.57 5.96
N ARG A 184 -9.94 -7.20 6.92
CA ARG A 184 -10.19 -8.66 6.89
C ARG A 184 -11.12 -9.02 5.74
N ARG A 185 -12.19 -8.24 5.52
CA ARG A 185 -13.09 -8.42 4.38
C ARG A 185 -12.36 -8.16 3.05
N ALA A 186 -11.54 -7.11 2.98
CA ALA A 186 -10.75 -6.82 1.78
C ALA A 186 -9.77 -7.95 1.41
N LYS A 187 -9.08 -8.54 2.41
CA LYS A 187 -8.22 -9.72 2.23
C LYS A 187 -9.01 -10.94 1.74
N MET A 188 -10.18 -11.19 2.31
CA MET A 188 -11.05 -12.30 1.92
C MET A 188 -11.58 -12.16 0.49
N ALA A 189 -12.06 -10.96 0.12
CA ALA A 189 -12.48 -10.66 -1.24
C ALA A 189 -11.34 -10.90 -2.25
N ARG A 190 -10.12 -10.47 -1.91
CA ARG A 190 -8.95 -10.72 -2.76
C ARG A 190 -8.57 -12.20 -2.81
N ALA A 191 -8.68 -12.95 -1.72
CA ALA A 191 -8.42 -14.39 -1.71
C ALA A 191 -9.35 -15.13 -2.68
N VAL A 192 -10.61 -14.73 -2.75
CA VAL A 192 -11.61 -15.29 -3.66
C VAL A 192 -11.28 -14.95 -5.11
N ILE A 193 -10.95 -13.69 -5.40
CA ILE A 193 -10.50 -13.27 -6.75
C ILE A 193 -9.31 -14.14 -7.19
N ASN A 194 -8.33 -14.39 -6.31
CA ASN A 194 -7.18 -15.23 -6.64
C ASN A 194 -7.54 -16.69 -6.92
N VAL A 195 -8.57 -17.24 -6.24
CA VAL A 195 -9.08 -18.58 -6.55
C VAL A 195 -9.70 -18.57 -7.94
N MET A 196 -10.51 -17.56 -8.27
CA MET A 196 -11.16 -17.42 -9.57
C MET A 196 -10.15 -17.28 -10.72
N ASP A 197 -9.09 -16.50 -10.52
CA ASP A 197 -8.03 -16.32 -11.51
C ASP A 197 -7.24 -17.61 -11.73
N ARG A 198 -6.95 -18.36 -10.66
CA ARG A 198 -6.29 -19.67 -10.75
C ARG A 198 -7.15 -20.71 -11.47
N THR A 199 -8.46 -20.67 -11.28
CA THR A 199 -9.40 -21.59 -11.93
C THR A 199 -9.90 -21.09 -13.29
N ARG A 200 -9.44 -19.91 -13.76
CA ARG A 200 -9.87 -19.26 -15.01
C ARG A 200 -11.39 -19.06 -15.11
N ILE A 201 -12.03 -18.82 -13.97
CA ILE A 201 -13.47 -18.53 -13.87
C ILE A 201 -13.73 -17.03 -14.07
N SER A 202 -12.73 -16.17 -13.89
CA SER A 202 -12.83 -14.73 -14.19
C SER A 202 -13.18 -14.49 -15.67
N GLY A 203 -14.15 -13.61 -15.92
CA GLY A 203 -14.69 -13.31 -17.25
C GLY A 203 -15.78 -14.28 -17.74
N THR A 204 -16.21 -15.25 -16.93
CA THR A 204 -17.30 -16.18 -17.26
C THR A 204 -18.61 -15.81 -16.56
N GLY A 205 -19.76 -16.34 -17.01
CA GLY A 205 -21.05 -16.14 -16.34
C GLY A 205 -21.10 -16.64 -14.87
N LEU A 206 -20.13 -17.48 -14.47
CA LEU A 206 -19.98 -17.96 -13.09
C LEU A 206 -19.30 -16.95 -12.17
N GLU A 207 -18.68 -15.90 -12.71
CA GLU A 207 -18.05 -14.81 -11.93
C GLU A 207 -19.06 -14.13 -11.00
N GLY A 208 -20.26 -13.83 -11.51
CA GLY A 208 -21.33 -13.20 -10.73
C GLY A 208 -21.80 -14.08 -9.58
N VAL A 209 -21.88 -15.40 -9.80
CA VAL A 209 -22.29 -16.37 -8.76
C VAL A 209 -21.24 -16.42 -7.65
N VAL A 210 -19.97 -16.62 -7.98
CA VAL A 210 -18.88 -16.71 -6.98
C VAL A 210 -18.71 -15.40 -6.21
N ARG A 211 -18.74 -14.25 -6.90
CA ARG A 211 -18.71 -12.93 -6.25
C ARG A 211 -19.93 -12.69 -5.37
N SER A 212 -21.13 -13.11 -5.77
CA SER A 212 -22.34 -12.96 -4.94
C SER A 212 -22.27 -13.85 -3.70
N THR A 213 -21.83 -15.11 -3.81
CA THR A 213 -21.74 -16.03 -2.67
C THR A 213 -20.73 -15.56 -1.62
N VAL A 214 -19.66 -14.90 -2.06
CA VAL A 214 -18.58 -14.39 -1.20
C VAL A 214 -18.89 -12.99 -0.68
N GLY A 215 -19.43 -12.11 -1.52
CA GLY A 215 -19.94 -10.80 -1.13
C GLY A 215 -21.13 -10.90 -0.16
N HIS A 216 -21.86 -12.03 -0.17
CA HIS A 216 -22.99 -12.32 0.71
C HIS A 216 -22.70 -13.36 1.81
N GLY A 217 -21.45 -13.77 2.02
CA GLY A 217 -21.09 -14.70 3.08
C GLY A 217 -21.31 -14.13 4.50
N PHE A 218 -22.31 -14.67 5.21
CA PHE A 218 -22.65 -14.49 6.65
C PHE A 218 -23.25 -13.15 7.12
N GLY A 219 -23.64 -12.22 6.24
CA GLY A 219 -24.12 -10.88 6.65
C GLY A 219 -25.53 -10.46 6.21
N TRP A 220 -26.21 -11.22 5.34
CA TRP A 220 -27.45 -10.73 4.71
C TRP A 220 -28.56 -10.35 5.70
N ALA A 221 -28.67 -11.09 6.81
CA ALA A 221 -29.64 -10.78 7.87
C ALA A 221 -29.32 -9.47 8.62
N SER A 222 -28.04 -9.15 8.85
CA SER A 222 -27.63 -7.93 9.56
C SER A 222 -27.71 -6.68 8.67
N ASP A 223 -27.37 -6.82 7.38
CA ASP A 223 -27.36 -5.70 6.44
C ASP A 223 -28.78 -5.29 6.02
N MET A 224 -29.71 -6.24 5.88
CA MET A 224 -31.13 -5.91 5.71
C MET A 224 -31.74 -5.27 6.97
N ALA A 225 -31.37 -5.75 8.16
CA ALA A 225 -31.82 -5.14 9.41
C ALA A 225 -31.29 -3.70 9.57
N GLY A 226 -30.05 -3.43 9.14
CA GLY A 226 -29.45 -2.09 9.11
C GLY A 226 -30.13 -1.17 8.10
N ALA A 227 -30.37 -1.63 6.87
CA ALA A 227 -31.04 -0.86 5.84
C ALA A 227 -32.49 -0.49 6.22
N VAL A 228 -33.23 -1.40 6.86
CA VAL A 228 -34.57 -1.11 7.40
C VAL A 228 -34.51 -0.08 8.54
N ARG A 229 -33.49 -0.16 9.40
CA ARG A 229 -33.27 0.78 10.51
C ARG A 229 -32.91 2.19 10.00
N ASP A 230 -32.10 2.31 8.95
CA ASP A 230 -31.71 3.59 8.35
C ASP A 230 -32.85 4.26 7.58
N VAL A 231 -33.70 3.47 6.89
CA VAL A 231 -34.93 3.97 6.26
C VAL A 231 -35.93 4.51 7.30
N LEU A 232 -35.99 3.89 8.48
CA LEU A 232 -36.80 4.38 9.60
C LEU A 232 -36.23 5.64 10.25
N ARG A 233 -34.90 5.83 10.23
CA ARG A 233 -34.20 6.97 10.86
C ARG A 233 -34.13 8.21 9.96
N ASN A 234 -34.09 8.06 8.64
CA ASN A 234 -33.95 9.16 7.68
C ASN A 234 -35.24 9.97 7.38
N ARG A 235 -36.32 9.77 8.14
CA ARG A 235 -37.57 10.53 7.92
C ARG A 235 -37.60 11.90 8.59
N LYS A 236 -36.52 12.32 9.27
CA LYS A 236 -36.40 13.68 9.84
C LYS A 236 -34.95 14.16 9.74
N THR A 237 -34.66 15.07 8.82
CA THR A 237 -33.87 16.28 9.11
C THR A 237 -33.87 17.22 7.89
N SER A 238 -34.19 18.47 8.19
CA SER A 238 -34.46 19.59 7.30
C SER A 238 -33.20 20.38 6.92
N GLY A 239 -33.33 21.20 5.87
CA GLY A 239 -32.26 21.99 5.27
C GLY A 239 -31.66 23.06 6.19
N GLY A 240 -30.33 23.04 6.28
CA GLY A 240 -29.46 24.08 6.78
C GLY A 240 -28.15 24.06 5.99
N PRO A 241 -27.29 25.09 6.08
CA PRO A 241 -26.03 25.12 5.35
C PRO A 241 -25.17 23.93 5.77
N LYS A 242 -24.81 23.10 4.79
CA LYS A 242 -24.08 21.85 5.04
C LYS A 242 -22.64 22.18 5.44
N LEU A 243 -22.29 21.90 6.69
CA LEU A 243 -20.90 21.93 7.17
C LEU A 243 -19.96 21.15 6.22
N PRO A 244 -18.66 21.46 6.14
CA PRO A 244 -17.70 20.65 5.40
C PRO A 244 -17.80 19.16 5.81
N ARG A 245 -17.58 18.23 4.88
CA ARG A 245 -17.80 16.79 5.14
C ARG A 245 -16.93 16.26 6.27
N TRP A 246 -15.69 16.75 6.41
CA TRP A 246 -14.82 16.39 7.53
C TRP A 246 -15.43 16.77 8.88
N GLN A 247 -16.09 17.93 8.98
CA GLN A 247 -16.75 18.39 10.20
C GLN A 247 -18.00 17.56 10.48
N ARG A 248 -18.79 17.21 9.46
CA ARG A 248 -19.90 16.26 9.58
C ARG A 248 -19.45 14.85 9.93
N SER A 249 -18.32 14.39 9.41
CA SER A 249 -17.73 13.10 9.75
C SER A 249 -17.22 13.10 11.19
N MET A 250 -16.68 14.21 11.69
CA MET A 250 -16.33 14.38 13.10
C MET A 250 -17.55 14.43 14.02
N GLU A 251 -18.63 15.10 13.61
CA GLU A 251 -19.89 15.19 14.37
C GLU A 251 -20.68 13.86 14.36
N ASN A 252 -20.51 13.04 13.32
CA ASN A 252 -21.13 11.71 13.22
C ASN A 252 -20.26 10.58 13.83
N LEU A 253 -19.05 10.87 14.31
CA LEU A 253 -18.18 9.93 15.05
C LEU A 253 -18.62 9.83 16.54
N ASP A 254 -19.93 9.79 16.77
CA ASP A 254 -20.57 9.87 18.10
C ASP A 254 -20.52 8.55 18.90
N ASP A 255 -19.59 7.64 18.60
CA ASP A 255 -19.42 6.41 19.38
C ASP A 255 -18.00 6.33 19.97
N SER A 256 -17.90 6.94 21.15
CA SER A 256 -16.77 7.05 22.08
C SER A 256 -15.58 7.93 21.65
N ILE A 257 -15.45 9.07 22.31
CA ILE A 257 -14.29 9.97 22.27
C ILE A 257 -12.95 9.21 22.50
N LEU A 258 -13.01 8.09 23.24
CA LEU A 258 -11.86 7.21 23.50
C LEU A 258 -11.37 6.52 22.22
N GLU A 259 -12.24 5.91 21.41
CA GLU A 259 -11.82 5.28 20.13
C GLU A 259 -11.25 6.30 19.14
N LEU A 260 -11.80 7.52 19.10
CA LEU A 260 -11.29 8.60 18.27
C LEU A 260 -9.90 9.07 18.71
N ALA A 261 -9.70 9.21 20.02
CA ALA A 261 -8.42 9.57 20.60
C ALA A 261 -7.37 8.49 20.35
N ASP A 262 -7.75 7.21 20.47
CA ASP A 262 -6.87 6.07 20.25
C ASP A 262 -6.39 6.02 18.80
N ARG A 263 -7.32 6.15 17.83
CA ARG A 263 -6.96 6.19 16.40
C ARG A 263 -6.11 7.39 16.03
N SER A 264 -6.40 8.56 16.60
CA SER A 264 -5.57 9.76 16.39
C SER A 264 -4.13 9.51 16.87
N ARG A 265 -3.97 8.86 18.03
CA ARG A 265 -2.65 8.47 18.55
C ARG A 265 -1.97 7.45 17.65
N ASP A 266 -2.68 6.46 17.11
CA ASP A 266 -2.12 5.48 16.18
C ASP A 266 -1.61 6.15 14.89
N PHE A 267 -2.38 7.07 14.30
CA PHE A 267 -1.94 7.80 13.11
C PHE A 267 -0.75 8.71 13.38
N ARG A 268 -0.72 9.34 14.56
CA ARG A 268 0.41 10.16 14.99
C ARG A 268 1.66 9.30 15.17
N ARG A 269 1.56 8.23 15.96
CA ARG A 269 2.62 7.25 16.19
C ARG A 269 3.14 6.70 14.87
N TRP A 270 2.26 6.28 13.98
CA TRP A 270 2.66 5.71 12.70
C TRP A 270 3.49 6.67 11.86
N ARG A 271 3.12 7.95 11.84
CA ARG A 271 3.88 8.96 11.11
C ARG A 271 5.24 9.22 11.78
N GLU A 272 5.24 9.46 13.09
CA GLU A 272 6.46 9.78 13.84
C GLU A 272 7.48 8.63 13.75
N GLU A 273 7.02 7.38 13.92
CA GLU A 273 7.88 6.20 13.80
C GLU A 273 8.37 5.97 12.38
N ASN A 274 7.52 6.15 11.35
CA ASN A 274 7.99 6.05 9.97
C ASN A 274 9.05 7.09 9.63
N VAL A 275 8.88 8.33 10.07
CA VAL A 275 9.88 9.40 9.89
C VAL A 275 11.19 9.02 10.58
N ALA A 276 11.12 8.58 11.84
CA ALA A 276 12.29 8.14 12.60
C ALA A 276 13.00 6.96 11.92
N ARG A 277 12.26 5.94 11.48
CA ARG A 277 12.79 4.77 10.75
C ARG A 277 13.45 5.15 9.44
N VAL A 278 12.83 6.03 8.65
CA VAL A 278 13.41 6.47 7.39
C VAL A 278 14.74 7.18 7.64
N ASN A 279 14.76 8.13 8.58
CA ASN A 279 15.98 8.88 8.90
C ASN A 279 17.09 7.99 9.47
N ALA A 280 16.73 6.95 10.24
CA ALA A 280 17.70 6.02 10.83
C ALA A 280 18.19 4.93 9.87
N CYS A 281 17.35 4.49 8.93
CA CYS A 281 17.60 3.28 8.16
C CYS A 281 17.86 3.52 6.67
N ALA A 282 17.31 4.57 6.06
CA ALA A 282 17.49 4.81 4.64
C ALA A 282 18.90 5.34 4.35
N ASP A 283 19.57 4.75 3.36
CA ASP A 283 20.83 5.26 2.83
C ASP A 283 20.58 6.35 1.77
N ALA A 284 19.42 6.31 1.11
CA ALA A 284 18.98 7.38 0.22
C ALA A 284 17.44 7.41 0.08
N VAL A 285 16.89 8.60 -0.12
CA VAL A 285 15.49 8.84 -0.45
C VAL A 285 15.41 9.56 -1.79
N ILE A 286 14.81 8.91 -2.79
CA ILE A 286 14.55 9.50 -4.11
C ILE A 286 13.13 10.00 -4.14
N THR A 287 12.96 11.26 -4.54
CA THR A 287 11.67 11.94 -4.71
C THR A 287 11.44 12.26 -6.18
N VAL A 288 10.18 12.26 -6.62
CA VAL A 288 9.80 12.48 -8.03
C VAL A 288 9.60 13.95 -8.39
N SER A 289 9.58 14.84 -7.39
CA SER A 289 9.49 16.28 -7.60
C SER A 289 10.03 17.08 -6.40
N ASN A 290 10.45 18.32 -6.66
CA ASN A 290 10.84 19.26 -5.59
C ASN A 290 9.69 19.54 -4.62
N ARG A 291 8.44 19.54 -5.10
CA ARG A 291 7.25 19.69 -4.24
C ARG A 291 7.14 18.53 -3.27
N GLN A 292 7.27 17.29 -3.73
CA GLN A 292 7.22 16.12 -2.87
C GLN A 292 8.35 16.16 -1.83
N ARG A 293 9.58 16.49 -2.25
CA ARG A 293 10.72 16.67 -1.36
C ARG A 293 10.42 17.69 -0.25
N ALA A 294 9.94 18.87 -0.61
CA ALA A 294 9.60 19.91 0.35
C ALA A 294 8.53 19.45 1.36
N GLN A 295 7.51 18.71 0.90
CA GLN A 295 6.46 18.18 1.78
C GLN A 295 6.99 17.10 2.75
N LEU A 296 7.92 16.26 2.32
CA LEU A 296 8.53 15.26 3.19
C LEU A 296 9.45 15.89 4.23
N ILE A 297 10.27 16.89 3.83
CA ILE A 297 11.12 17.66 4.75
C ILE A 297 10.27 18.38 5.80
N ALA A 298 9.18 19.02 5.39
CA ALA A 298 8.25 19.69 6.31
C ALA A 298 7.60 18.74 7.33
N ARG A 299 7.69 17.43 7.13
CA ARG A 299 7.18 16.39 8.03
C ARG A 299 8.29 15.61 8.75
N GLY A 300 9.52 16.14 8.72
CA GLY A 300 10.64 15.65 9.53
C GLY A 300 11.56 14.65 8.86
N LEU A 301 11.37 14.33 7.58
CA LEU A 301 12.36 13.50 6.86
C LEU A 301 13.63 14.33 6.58
N ASP A 302 14.78 13.72 6.78
CA ASP A 302 16.07 14.38 6.63
C ASP A 302 16.35 14.76 5.16
N SER A 303 16.57 16.06 4.93
CA SER A 303 16.89 16.61 3.63
C SER A 303 18.22 16.12 3.04
N ALA A 304 19.16 15.70 3.89
CA ALA A 304 20.48 15.20 3.51
C ALA A 304 20.41 13.83 2.82
N LEU A 305 19.39 13.02 3.14
CA LEU A 305 19.13 11.73 2.49
C LEU A 305 18.49 11.90 1.11
N MET A 306 17.99 13.10 0.77
CA MET A 306 17.05 13.28 -0.34
C MET A 306 17.71 13.74 -1.63
N LYS A 307 17.41 13.02 -2.71
CA LYS A 307 17.64 13.45 -4.10
C LYS A 307 16.31 13.52 -4.86
N THR A 308 16.17 14.51 -5.73
CA THR A 308 15.01 14.60 -6.63
C THR A 308 15.40 14.11 -8.01
N ILE A 309 14.65 13.14 -8.54
CA ILE A 309 14.75 12.65 -9.91
C ILE A 309 13.36 12.79 -10.52
N HIS A 310 13.24 13.72 -11.47
CA HIS A 310 12.00 13.88 -12.21
C HIS A 310 11.77 12.64 -13.08
N LEU A 311 10.57 12.07 -12.98
CA LEU A 311 10.18 10.96 -13.84
C LEU A 311 10.04 11.50 -15.26
N GLY A 312 10.99 11.16 -16.12
CA GLY A 312 10.84 11.32 -17.57
C GLY A 312 9.81 10.32 -18.05
N PHE A 313 8.53 10.68 -17.98
CA PHE A 313 7.49 9.90 -18.63
C PHE A 313 7.55 10.20 -20.13
N ASP A 314 8.28 9.39 -20.88
CA ASP A 314 8.00 9.23 -22.31
C ASP A 314 6.72 8.39 -22.42
N PHE A 315 5.59 9.06 -22.65
CA PHE A 315 4.38 8.40 -23.14
C PHE A 315 4.60 8.00 -24.60
N HIS A 316 5.41 6.98 -24.85
CA HIS A 316 5.22 6.19 -26.05
C HIS A 316 3.96 5.36 -25.83
N VAL A 317 2.81 5.97 -26.11
CA VAL A 317 1.59 5.23 -26.36
C VAL A 317 1.88 4.38 -27.58
N ASP A 318 2.17 3.10 -27.37
CA ASP A 318 2.18 2.11 -28.46
C ASP A 318 0.80 2.17 -29.13
N GLN A 319 0.71 2.92 -30.22
CA GLN A 319 -0.36 2.82 -31.19
C GLN A 319 -0.18 1.51 -31.95
N ALA A 320 -0.44 0.40 -31.26
CA ALA A 320 -0.43 -0.93 -31.83
C ALA A 320 -1.77 -1.62 -31.56
N VAL A 321 -2.86 -1.00 -32.01
CA VAL A 321 -4.07 -1.71 -32.46
C VAL A 321 -4.61 -0.93 -33.65
N ARG A 322 -4.36 -1.45 -34.85
CA ARG A 322 -5.14 -1.17 -36.05
C ARG A 322 -6.38 -2.06 -36.03
#